data_AF-A0A7G3GE87-F1
#
_entry.id   AF-A0A7G3GE87-F1
#
_cell.length_a   1.000
_cell.length_b   1.000
_cell.length_c   1.000
_cell.angle_alpha   90.00
_cell.angle_beta   90.00
_cell.angle_gamma   90.00
#
_symmetry.space_group_name_H-M   'P 1'
#
loop_
_entity.id
_entity.type
_entity.pdbx_description
1 polymer ?
#
loop_
_entity_poly.entity_id
_entity_poly.type
_entity_poly.pdbx_seq_one_letter_code
_entity_poly.pdbx_strand_id
1 'polypeptide(L)' 'MELAVYIHCVGDQAAAQLFGVTLRAASSWRRMERAPSPQQALKIVELSEGKVDWKGIYAPYARLRRRQSCRRERIESLEN' A
#
# COMPACT_ATOMS: atom_id res chain seq x y z
N MET A 1 -11.57 -1.01 -2.28
CA MET A 1 -10.97 -1.52 -1.02
C MET A 1 -9.49 -1.21 -1.02
N GLU A 2 -8.85 -1.08 0.15
CA GLU A 2 -7.40 -0.83 0.20
C GLU A 2 -6.58 -2.07 -0.15
N LEU A 3 -5.49 -1.87 -0.90
CA LEU A 3 -4.60 -2.97 -1.30
C LEU A 3 -4.06 -3.74 -0.08
N ALA A 4 -3.66 -3.03 0.98
CA ALA A 4 -3.14 -3.65 2.18
C ALA A 4 -4.16 -4.58 2.85
N VAL A 5 -5.44 -4.18 2.88
CA VAL A 5 -6.55 -4.97 3.42
C VAL A 5 -6.79 -6.19 2.53
N TYR A 6 -6.84 -6.00 1.21
CA TYR A 6 -7.01 -7.11 0.27
C TYR A 6 -5.93 -8.19 0.46
N ILE A 7 -4.66 -7.78 0.51
CA ILE A 7 -3.53 -8.71 0.71
C ILE A 7 -3.60 -9.37 2.09
N HIS A 8 -4.03 -8.65 3.13
CA HIS A 8 -4.24 -9.25 4.45
C HIS A 8 -5.29 -10.36 4.43
N CYS A 9 -6.39 -10.17 3.69
CA CYS A 9 -7.46 -11.16 3.59
C CYS A 9 -7.06 -12.40 2.78
N VAL A 10 -6.38 -12.22 1.63
CA VAL A 10 -6.01 -13.35 0.76
C VAL A 10 -4.68 -14.01 1.14
N GLY A 11 -3.84 -13.30 1.88
CA GLY A 11 -2.49 -13.71 2.25
C GLY A 11 -1.40 -13.25 1.27
N ASP A 12 -0.20 -13.01 1.81
CA ASP A 12 0.94 -12.47 1.04
C ASP A 12 1.33 -13.39 -0.13
N GLN A 13 1.31 -14.71 0.08
CA GLN A 13 1.70 -15.68 -0.95
C GLN A 13 0.67 -15.78 -2.09
N ALA A 14 -0.63 -15.80 -1.77
CA ALA A 14 -1.68 -15.81 -2.79
C ALA A 14 -1.71 -14.51 -3.59
N ALA A 15 -1.54 -13.36 -2.93
CA ALA A 15 -1.41 -12.07 -3.61
C ALA A 15 -0.18 -12.01 -4.52
N ALA A 16 0.96 -12.54 -4.07
CA ALA A 16 2.18 -12.59 -4.86
C ALA A 16 2.01 -13.42 -6.15
N GLN A 17 1.37 -14.59 -6.04
CA GLN A 17 1.04 -15.43 -7.19
C GLN A 17 0.04 -14.75 -8.12
N LEU A 18 -1.05 -14.19 -7.58
CA LEU A 18 -2.08 -13.51 -8.36
C LEU A 18 -1.50 -12.35 -9.16
N PHE A 19 -0.67 -11.50 -8.55
CA PHE A 19 -0.13 -10.30 -9.20
C PHE A 19 1.19 -10.52 -9.94
N GLY A 20 1.73 -11.75 -9.93
CA GLY A 20 2.99 -12.11 -10.57
C GLY A 20 4.20 -11.36 -9.99
N VAL A 21 4.29 -11.25 -8.67
CA VAL A 21 5.38 -10.58 -7.96
C VAL A 21 6.03 -11.45 -6.90
N THR A 22 7.16 -10.99 -6.35
CA THR A 22 7.82 -11.68 -5.24
C THR A 22 7.00 -11.58 -3.96
N LEU A 23 7.11 -12.60 -3.10
CA LEU A 23 6.49 -12.59 -1.77
C LEU A 23 6.84 -11.32 -0.98
N ARG A 24 8.12 -10.91 -1.04
CA ARG A 24 8.60 -9.69 -0.39
C ARG A 24 7.86 -8.44 -0.88
N ALA A 25 7.58 -8.32 -2.18
CA ALA A 25 6.84 -7.19 -2.72
C ALA A 25 5.41 -7.15 -2.19
N ALA A 26 4.68 -8.27 -2.23
CA ALA A 26 3.33 -8.38 -1.69
C ALA A 26 3.28 -8.03 -0.19
N SER A 27 4.20 -8.60 0.60
CA SER A 27 4.30 -8.28 2.03
C SER A 27 4.62 -6.80 2.31
N SER A 28 5.47 -6.18 1.48
CA SER A 28 5.82 -4.76 1.60
C SER A 28 4.62 -3.85 1.34
N TRP A 29 3.75 -4.23 0.38
CA TRP A 29 2.50 -3.51 0.12
C TRP A 29 1.49 -3.69 1.25
N ARG A 30 1.34 -4.90 1.79
CA ARG A 30 0.49 -5.14 2.97
C ARG A 30 0.91 -4.30 4.17
N ARG A 31 2.21 -4.20 4.43
CA ARG A 31 2.76 -3.38 5.52
C ARG A 31 2.84 -1.89 5.20
N MET A 32 2.41 -1.48 4.00
CA MET A 32 2.47 -0.09 3.51
C MET A 32 3.88 0.52 3.53
N GLU A 33 4.93 -0.30 3.45
CA GLU A 33 6.33 0.17 3.41
C GLU A 33 6.66 0.86 2.09
N ARG A 34 6.11 0.34 0.99
CA ARG A 34 6.31 0.85 -0.37
C ARG A 34 5.02 0.77 -1.16
N ALA A 35 4.75 1.79 -1.98
CA ALA A 35 3.65 1.77 -2.93
C ALA A 35 4.03 0.99 -4.21
N PRO A 36 3.09 0.25 -4.83
CA PRO A 36 3.32 -0.34 -6.14
C PRO A 36 3.53 0.75 -7.21
N SER A 37 4.31 0.42 -8.25
CA SER A 37 4.46 1.29 -9.43
C SER A 37 3.12 1.42 -10.17
N PRO A 38 2.92 2.48 -10.98
CA PRO A 38 1.68 2.66 -11.73
C PRO A 38 1.31 1.47 -12.63
N GLN A 39 2.31 0.86 -13.29
CA GLN A 39 2.12 -0.34 -14.11
C GLN A 39 1.63 -1.53 -13.27
N GLN A 40 2.17 -1.68 -12.05
CA GLN A 40 1.75 -2.76 -11.16
C GLN A 40 0.38 -2.46 -10.53
N ALA A 41 0.05 -1.20 -10.27
CA ALA A 41 -1.26 -0.79 -9.82
C ALA A 41 -2.34 -1.11 -10.87
N LEU A 42 -2.07 -0.88 -12.16
CA LEU A 42 -2.97 -1.28 -13.24
C LEU A 42 -3.28 -2.79 -13.19
N LYS A 43 -2.24 -3.63 -13.13
CA LYS A 43 -2.39 -5.09 -13.00
C LYS A 43 -3.20 -5.48 -11.76
N ILE A 44 -2.96 -4.82 -10.64
CA ILE A 44 -3.69 -5.10 -9.39
C ILE A 44 -5.18 -4.79 -9.56
N VAL A 45 -5.54 -3.66 -10.19
CA VAL A 45 -6.94 -3.28 -10.43
C VAL A 45 -7.62 -4.31 -11.33
N GLU A 46 -6.96 -4.70 -12.42
CA GLU A 46 -7.47 -5.71 -13.37
C GLU A 46 -7.64 -7.09 -12.70
N LEU A 47 -6.58 -7.61 -12.07
CA LEU A 47 -6.54 -8.96 -11.50
C LEU A 47 -7.32 -9.10 -10.20
N SER A 48 -7.64 -7.99 -9.53
CA SER A 48 -8.56 -7.98 -8.39
C SER A 48 -10.02 -7.81 -8.80
N GLU A 49 -10.32 -7.76 -10.10
CA GLU A 49 -11.69 -7.58 -10.64
C GLU A 49 -12.34 -6.29 -10.10
N GLY A 50 -11.56 -5.22 -9.96
CA GLY A 50 -12.03 -3.94 -9.43
C GLY A 50 -12.28 -3.90 -7.92
N LYS A 51 -12.02 -4.98 -7.17
CA LYS A 51 -12.09 -4.99 -5.70
C LYS A 51 -11.11 -3.98 -5.11
N VAL A 52 -9.91 -3.91 -5.68
CA VAL A 52 -8.89 -2.89 -5.39
C VAL A 52 -8.88 -1.86 -6.51
N ASP A 53 -8.96 -0.58 -6.16
CA ASP A 53 -8.95 0.55 -7.09
C ASP A 53 -7.75 1.47 -6.86
N TRP A 54 -7.52 2.42 -7.78
CA TRP A 54 -6.42 3.39 -7.68
C TRP A 54 -6.41 4.15 -6.34
N LYS A 55 -7.60 4.53 -5.86
CA LYS A 55 -7.74 5.21 -4.57
C LYS A 55 -7.35 4.30 -3.41
N GLY A 56 -7.79 3.04 -3.43
CA GLY A 56 -7.42 2.02 -2.45
C GLY A 56 -5.93 1.67 -2.45
N ILE A 57 -5.25 1.86 -3.58
CA ILE A 57 -3.79 1.71 -3.67
C ILE A 57 -3.10 2.93 -3.06
N TYR A 58 -3.39 4.16 -3.51
CA TYR A 58 -2.51 5.30 -3.24
C TYR A 58 -2.94 6.22 -2.08
N ALA A 59 -4.24 6.33 -1.77
CA ALA A 59 -4.72 7.18 -0.68
C ALA A 59 -4.14 6.81 0.70
N PRO A 60 -3.93 5.52 1.04
CA PRO A 60 -3.30 5.13 2.32
C PRO A 60 -1.89 5.69 2.49
N TYR A 61 -1.05 5.61 1.44
CA TYR A 61 0.32 6.15 1.48
C TYR A 61 0.32 7.68 1.62
N ALA A 62 -0.60 8.38 0.95
CA ALA A 62 -0.73 9.83 1.08
C ALA A 62 -1.10 10.23 2.53
N ARG A 63 -2.02 9.51 3.17
CA ARG A 63 -2.38 9.74 4.57
C ARG A 63 -1.23 9.42 5.53
N LEU A 64 -0.49 8.33 5.28
CA LEU A 64 0.67 7.96 6.09
C LEU A 64 1.74 9.05 6.05
N ARG A 65 2.07 9.58 4.87
CA ARG A 65 3.03 10.68 4.72
C ARG A 65 2.58 11.96 5.44
N ARG A 66 1.31 12.34 5.30
CA ARG A 66 0.75 13.51 6.02
C ARG A 66 0.81 13.35 7.54
N ARG A 67 0.56 12.15 8.07
CA ARG A 67 0.68 11.88 9.50
C ARG A 67 2.12 11.99 9.99
N GLN A 68 3.07 11.52 9.19
CA GLN A 68 4.49 11.60 9.52
C GLN A 68 5.01 13.03 9.50
N SER A 69 4.61 13.86 8.53
CA SER A 69 5.03 15.28 8.49
C SER A 69 4.54 16.04 9.72
N CYS A 70 3.25 15.94 10.04
CA CYS A 70 2.68 16.61 11.22
C CYS A 70 3.30 16.11 12.54
N ARG A 71 3.70 14.83 12.62
CA ARG A 71 4.41 14.30 13.80
C ARG A 71 5.81 14.88 13.94
N ARG A 72 6.57 15.01 12.84
CA ARG A 72 7.93 15.58 12.87
C ARG A 72 7.90 17.04 13.30
N GLU A 73 7.03 17.84 12.71
CA GLU A 73 6.85 19.26 13.05
C GLU A 73 6.54 19.46 14.53
N ARG A 74 5.74 18.57 15.13
CA ARG A 74 5.41 18.62 16.55
C ARG A 74 6.60 18.26 17.48
N ILE A 75 7.48 17.35 17.07
CA ILE A 75 8.67 16.98 17.86
C ILE A 75 9.69 18.13 17.82
N GLU A 76 9.96 18.68 16.64
CA GLU A 76 10.88 19.81 16.45
C GLU A 76 10.42 21.08 17.19
N SER A 77 9.11 21.25 17.40
CA SER A 77 8.54 22.37 18.17
C SER A 77 8.66 22.21 19.70
N LEU A 78 9.03 21.04 20.21
CA LEU A 78 9.24 20.77 21.64
C LEU A 78 10.73 20.80 22.03
N GLU A 79 11.63 20.75 21.04
CA GLU A 79 13.08 20.74 21.20
C GLU A 79 13.72 22.13 21.02
N ASN A 80 12.94 23.13 20.57
CA ASN A 80 13.31 24.55 20.50
C ASN A 80 12.57 25.36 21.57
#